data_AF-A0A520INX0-F1
#
_entry.id   AF-A0A520INX0-F1
#
_cell.length_a   1.000
_cell.length_b   1.000
_cell.length_c   1.000
_cell.angle_alpha   90.00
_cell.angle_beta   90.00
_cell.angle_gamma   90.00
#
_symmetry.space_group_name_H-M   'P 1'
#
loop_
_entity.id
_entity.type
_entity.pdbx_description
1 polymer ?
#
loop_
_entity_poly.entity_id
_entity_poly.type
_entity_poly.pdbx_seq_one_letter_code
_entity_poly.pdbx_strand_id
1 'polypeptide(L)'
;MKKLGTSTSKGSAGVPFTMQKVLLPKLKIGNYELYQVPIHINDIDPKGMEHQENIGNKLLKRFNSVIDFKNHSIYLKPNRLIYSDM
;
A
#
# COMPACT_ATOMS: atom_id res chain seq x y z
N MET A 1 14.33 1.67 7.03
CA MET A 1 13.00 2.26 7.36
C MET A 1 12.81 2.23 8.86
N LYS A 2 12.20 3.27 9.46
CA LYS A 2 11.97 3.29 10.93
C LYS A 2 10.86 2.31 11.29
N LYS A 3 11.09 1.39 12.23
CA LYS A 3 10.03 0.51 12.75
C LYS A 3 9.07 1.32 13.63
N LEU A 4 7.78 1.17 13.36
CA LEU A 4 6.70 1.82 14.10
C LEU A 4 5.98 0.86 15.04
N GLY A 5 6.03 -0.44 14.75
CA GLY A 5 5.41 -1.49 15.57
C GLY A 5 5.22 -2.79 14.81
N THR A 6 4.33 -3.63 15.31
CA THR A 6 3.85 -4.86 14.68
C THR A 6 2.34 -4.78 14.50
N SER A 7 1.80 -5.56 13.56
CA SER A 7 0.36 -5.65 13.30
C SER A 7 0.00 -7.08 12.91
N THR A 8 -1.22 -7.50 13.24
CA THR A 8 -1.80 -8.76 12.76
C THR A 8 -2.81 -8.47 11.66
N SER A 9 -2.74 -9.21 10.56
CA SER A 9 -3.66 -9.13 9.43
C SER A 9 -4.28 -10.50 9.15
N LYS A 10 -5.42 -10.50 8.45
CA LYS A 10 -6.16 -11.70 8.06
C LYS A 10 -6.65 -11.52 6.62
N GLY A 11 -6.19 -12.40 5.74
CA GLY A 11 -6.63 -12.44 4.34
C GLY A 11 -7.94 -13.20 4.14
N SER A 12 -8.31 -13.43 2.89
CA SER A 12 -9.52 -14.17 2.49
C SER A 12 -9.55 -15.62 2.99
N ALA A 13 -8.38 -16.28 3.08
CA ALA A 13 -8.24 -17.63 3.64
C ALA A 13 -8.48 -17.69 5.16
N GLY A 14 -8.57 -16.53 5.81
CA GLY A 14 -8.86 -16.43 7.23
C GLY A 14 -7.72 -16.79 8.19
N VAL A 15 -6.55 -17.15 7.66
CA VAL A 15 -5.35 -17.41 8.45
C VAL A 15 -4.72 -16.07 8.87
N PRO A 16 -4.53 -15.80 10.18
CA PRO A 16 -3.87 -14.59 10.63
C PRO A 16 -2.35 -14.67 10.40
N PHE A 17 -1.73 -13.54 10.11
CA PHE A 17 -0.28 -13.40 9.99
C PHE A 17 0.21 -12.07 10.57
N THR A 18 1.46 -12.08 11.04
CA THR A 18 2.10 -10.90 11.63
C THR A 18 2.92 -10.16 10.58
N MET A 19 2.90 -8.83 10.68
CA MET A 19 3.63 -7.92 9.80
C MET A 19 4.34 -6.86 10.65
N GLN A 20 5.44 -6.34 10.13
CA GLN A 20 6.10 -5.15 10.68
C GLN A 20 5.48 -3.90 10.07
N LYS A 21 5.07 -2.98 10.93
CA LYS A 21 4.70 -1.63 10.51
C LYS A 21 5.95 -0.76 10.49
N VAL A 22 6.28 -0.20 9.33
CA VAL A 22 7.47 0.64 9.16
C VAL A 22 7.12 1.96 8.45
N LEU A 23 7.95 2.97 8.66
CA LEU A 23 7.85 4.27 7.99
C LEU A 23 8.74 4.29 6.76
N LEU A 24 8.14 4.29 5.57
CA LEU A 24 8.82 4.47 4.30
C LEU A 24 9.18 5.95 4.13
N PRO A 25 10.48 6.31 4.00
CA PRO A 25 10.90 7.70 3.91
C PRO A 25 10.27 8.45 2.73
N LYS A 26 10.17 7.78 1.59
CA LYS A 26 9.65 8.34 0.35
C LYS A 26 8.98 7.27 -0.51
N LEU A 27 7.80 7.58 -1.03
CA LEU A 27 7.10 6.83 -2.06
C LEU A 27 6.93 7.75 -3.27
N LYS A 28 7.40 7.31 -4.44
CA LYS A 28 7.22 8.04 -5.71
C LYS A 28 6.24 7.31 -6.61
N ILE A 29 5.20 8.00 -7.06
CA ILE A 29 4.21 7.49 -8.02
C ILE A 29 4.13 8.50 -9.16
N GLY A 30 4.65 8.13 -10.33
CA GLY A 30 4.83 9.06 -11.45
C GLY A 30 5.67 10.26 -11.03
N ASN A 31 5.11 11.46 -11.17
CA ASN A 31 5.76 12.72 -10.80
C ASN A 31 5.48 13.18 -9.35
N TYR A 32 4.76 12.40 -8.56
CA TYR A 32 4.36 12.76 -7.21
C TYR A 32 5.21 12.02 -6.18
N GLU A 33 5.68 12.75 -5.17
CA GLU A 33 6.43 12.20 -4.04
C GLU A 33 5.61 12.36 -2.76
N LEU A 34 5.47 11.26 -2.01
CA LEU A 34 4.87 11.21 -0.68
C LEU A 34 5.96 10.85 0.31
N TYR A 35 6.00 11.53 1.45
CA TYR A 35 7.02 11.30 2.47
C TYR A 35 6.41 10.66 3.70
N GLN A 36 7.24 9.93 4.44
CA GLN A 36 6.85 9.33 5.73
C GLN A 36 5.58 8.48 5.61
N VAL A 37 5.53 7.59 4.61
CA VAL A 37 4.37 6.75 4.32
C VAL A 37 4.41 5.50 5.19
N PRO A 38 3.41 5.24 6.07
CA PRO A 38 3.37 3.99 6.82
C PRO A 38 3.05 2.82 5.89
N ILE A 39 3.89 1.78 5.91
CA ILE A 39 3.68 0.53 5.17
C ILE A 39 3.77 -0.68 6.10
N HIS A 40 3.25 -1.82 5.64
CA HIS A 40 3.38 -3.10 6.33
C HIS A 40 4.25 -4.03 5.49
N ILE A 41 5.19 -4.71 6.12
CA ILE A 41 6.08 -5.69 5.49
C ILE A 41 5.86 -7.02 6.22
N ASN A 42 5.61 -8.09 5.46
CA ASN A 42 5.47 -9.42 6.03
C ASN A 42 6.79 -9.86 6.68
N ASP A 43 6.69 -10.51 7.85
CA ASP A 43 7.88 -11.15 8.45
C ASP A 43 8.33 -12.38 7.64
N ILE A 44 7.35 -13.09 7.07
CA ILE A 44 7.54 -14.28 6.22
C ILE A 44 6.51 -14.19 5.09
N ASP A 45 6.94 -14.38 3.86
CA ASP A 45 6.03 -14.46 2.72
C ASP A 45 5.15 -15.72 2.84
N PRO A 46 3.80 -15.61 2.80
CA PRO A 46 2.93 -16.76 2.72
C PRO A 46 3.32 -17.69 1.56
N LYS A 47 3.53 -18.98 1.89
CA LYS A 47 3.89 -20.01 0.91
C LYS A 47 2.81 -20.12 -0.18
N GLY A 48 3.24 -20.15 -1.44
CA GLY A 48 2.36 -20.35 -2.58
C GLY A 48 1.55 -19.12 -3.00
N MET A 49 1.86 -17.93 -2.48
CA MET A 49 1.30 -16.66 -2.96
C MET A 49 2.37 -15.85 -3.69
N GLU A 50 2.13 -15.57 -4.97
CA GLU A 50 2.89 -14.61 -5.76
C GLU A 50 2.22 -13.22 -5.73
N HIS A 51 2.99 -12.15 -5.98
CA HIS A 51 2.50 -10.76 -6.09
C HIS A 51 1.72 -10.25 -4.87
N GLN A 52 2.39 -10.25 -3.71
CA GLN A 52 1.76 -9.86 -2.44
C GLN A 52 1.80 -8.35 -2.16
N GLU A 53 2.40 -7.57 -3.07
CA GLU A 53 2.51 -6.14 -2.97
C GLU A 53 1.15 -5.50 -3.20
N ASN A 54 0.56 -4.97 -2.14
CA ASN A 54 -0.77 -4.36 -2.19
C ASN A 54 -0.70 -2.85 -1.99
N ILE A 55 -1.46 -2.12 -2.80
CA ILE A 55 -1.73 -0.70 -2.57
C ILE A 55 -3.11 -0.57 -1.92
N GLY A 56 -3.13 -0.27 -0.62
CA GLY A 56 -4.37 -0.14 0.15
C GLY A 56 -5.09 1.21 -0.02
N ASN A 57 -6.35 1.25 0.41
CA ASN A 57 -7.23 2.43 0.28
C ASN A 57 -6.72 3.70 0.98
N LYS A 58 -5.87 3.58 2.01
CA LYS A 58 -5.22 4.75 2.63
C LYS A 58 -4.37 5.55 1.64
N LEU A 59 -3.78 4.88 0.67
CA LEU A 59 -3.04 5.51 -0.42
C LEU A 59 -3.97 5.81 -1.61
N LEU A 60 -4.80 4.85 -2.05
CA LEU A 60 -5.65 5.03 -3.24
C LEU A 60 -6.64 6.18 -3.12
N LYS A 61 -7.16 6.50 -1.93
CA LYS A 61 -8.08 7.63 -1.72
C LYS A 61 -7.50 8.99 -2.11
N ARG A 62 -6.17 9.08 -2.26
CA ARG A 62 -5.43 10.28 -2.67
C ARG A 62 -5.46 10.53 -4.17
N PHE A 63 -6.00 9.59 -4.92
CA PHE A 63 -6.15 9.64 -6.35
C PHE A 63 -7.60 9.42 -6.75
N ASN A 64 -8.05 10.17 -7.75
CA ASN A 64 -9.19 9.78 -8.56
C ASN A 64 -8.69 8.67 -9.48
N SER A 65 -9.08 7.44 -9.16
CA SER A 65 -8.55 6.23 -9.80
C SER A 65 -9.55 5.67 -10.81
N VAL A 66 -9.08 5.30 -12.00
CA VAL A 66 -9.86 4.55 -12.99
C VAL A 66 -9.17 3.22 -13.24
N ILE A 67 -9.90 2.12 -13.07
CA ILE A 67 -9.43 0.77 -13.39
C ILE A 67 -10.03 0.39 -14.73
N ASP A 68 -9.18 0.30 -15.74
CA ASP A 68 -9.54 -0.05 -17.11
C ASP A 68 -9.16 -1.51 -17.37
N PHE A 69 -10.14 -2.39 -17.14
CA PHE A 69 -9.96 -3.83 -17.36
C PHE A 69 -9.74 -4.18 -18.83
N LYS A 70 -10.26 -3.39 -19.77
CA LYS A 70 -10.12 -3.67 -21.21
C LYS A 70 -8.67 -3.48 -21.66
N ASN A 71 -8.04 -2.42 -21.18
CA ASN A 71 -6.65 -2.07 -21.54
C ASN A 71 -5.63 -2.49 -20.47
N HIS A 72 -6.05 -3.27 -19.47
CA HIS A 72 -5.20 -3.72 -18.35
C HIS A 72 -4.41 -2.58 -17.69
N SER A 73 -5.06 -1.44 -17.51
CA SER A 73 -4.40 -0.20 -17.09
C SER A 73 -5.10 0.42 -15.88
N ILE A 74 -4.31 1.03 -14.99
CA ILE A 74 -4.82 1.82 -13.87
C ILE A 74 -4.37 3.26 -14.06
N TYR A 75 -5.32 4.18 -14.13
CA TYR A 75 -5.06 5.61 -14.24
C TYR A 75 -5.22 6.27 -12.87
N LEU A 76 -4.16 6.95 -12.42
CA LEU A 76 -4.13 7.62 -11.13
C LEU A 76 -3.99 9.13 -11.33
N LYS A 77 -5.06 9.89 -11.12
CA LYS A 77 -5.01 11.36 -11.08
C LYS A 77 -5.04 11.83 -9.62
N PRO A 78 -4.01 12.50 -9.10
CA PRO A 78 -4.05 13.00 -7.72
C PRO A 78 -5.26 13.90 -7.48
N ASN A 79 -5.79 13.85 -6.27
CA ASN A 79 -6.87 14.72 -5.83
C ASN A 79 -6.42 15.58 -4.64
N ARG A 80 -7.36 16.33 -4.05
CA ARG A 80 -7.09 17.25 -2.93
C ARG A 80 -6.50 16.60 -1.67
N LEU A 81 -6.50 15.26 -1.59
CA LEU A 81 -5.98 14.50 -0.44
C LEU A 81 -4.52 14.07 -0.63
N ILE A 82 -3.87 14.38 -1.76
CA ILE A 82 -2.52 13.89 -2.05
C ILE A 82 -1.51 14.14 -0.93
N TYR A 83 -1.57 15.31 -0.28
CA TYR A 83 -0.70 15.68 0.86
C TYR A 83 -1.44 15.80 2.20
N SER A 84 -2.62 15.17 2.36
CA SER A 84 -3.29 15.14 3.67
C SER A 84 -2.59 14.17 4.63
N ASP A 85 -2.89 14.20 5.91
CA ASP A 85 -2.35 13.23 6.88
C ASP A 85 -2.86 11.78 6.60
N MET A 86 -2.07 10.77 7.01
CA MET A 86 -2.28 9.32 6.76
C MET A 86 -2.72 8.52 7.99
#